data_AF-A0A662HGL2-F1
#
_entry.id   AF-A0A662HGL2-F1
#
_cell.length_a   1.000
_cell.length_b   1.000
_cell.length_c   1.000
_cell.angle_alpha   90.00
_cell.angle_beta   90.00
_cell.angle_gamma   90.00
#
_symmetry.space_group_name_H-M   'P 1'
#
loop_
_entity.id
_entity.type
_entity.pdbx_description
1 polymer ?
#
loop_
_entity_poly.entity_id
_entity_poly.type
_entity_poly.pdbx_seq_one_letter_code
_entity_poly.pdbx_strand_id
1 'polypeptide(L)'
;MTGPGEGKIPLRSRVYLTARGSRVELACDVYLHVKGYSRARVTHLDLESEDINALFPPGASKYLPVVVEGNSLKLKLGGVVYVRELRAPAREIVVECPLLARALGSLRSVA
;
A
#
# COMPACT_ATOMS: atom_id res chain seq x y z
N MET A 1 5.51 -14.10 9.44
CA MET A 1 6.11 -14.53 8.16
C MET A 1 6.21 -13.27 7.33
N THR A 2 7.39 -12.68 7.31
CA THR A 2 7.73 -11.48 6.53
C THR A 2 8.80 -11.89 5.53
N GLY A 3 8.74 -11.33 4.32
CA GLY A 3 9.61 -11.67 3.21
C GLY A 3 8.97 -12.58 2.14
N PRO A 4 9.71 -12.84 1.05
CA PRO A 4 9.25 -13.64 -0.08
C PRO A 4 8.95 -15.08 0.35
N GLY A 5 7.88 -15.64 -0.22
CA GLY A 5 7.44 -17.00 0.07
C GLY A 5 6.51 -17.51 -1.01
N GLU A 6 6.18 -18.81 -0.95
CA GLU A 6 5.29 -19.43 -1.91
C GLU A 6 3.94 -18.68 -1.95
N GLY A 7 3.50 -18.32 -3.16
CA GLY A 7 2.28 -17.54 -3.38
C GLY A 7 2.41 -16.02 -3.19
N LYS A 8 3.59 -15.48 -2.91
CA LYS A 8 3.86 -14.02 -2.98
C LYS A 8 4.58 -13.68 -4.28
N ILE A 9 3.89 -12.99 -5.18
CA ILE A 9 4.46 -12.54 -6.46
C ILE A 9 4.99 -11.10 -6.28
N PRO A 10 6.29 -10.85 -6.41
CA PRO A 10 6.84 -9.51 -6.25
C PRO A 10 6.35 -8.58 -7.37
N LEU A 11 5.97 -7.36 -6.99
CA LEU A 11 5.58 -6.32 -7.93
C LEU A 11 6.68 -5.27 -8.00
N ARG A 12 7.11 -4.95 -9.22
CA ARG A 12 7.98 -3.79 -9.44
C ARG A 12 7.18 -2.52 -9.21
N SER A 13 7.35 -1.92 -8.04
CA SER A 13 6.62 -0.74 -7.63
C SER A 13 7.45 0.20 -6.77
N ARG A 14 6.99 1.44 -6.65
CA ARG A 14 7.49 2.41 -5.67
C ARG A 14 6.34 2.84 -4.77
N VAL A 15 6.60 2.94 -3.48
CA VAL A 15 5.59 3.31 -2.50
C VAL A 15 5.94 4.67 -1.93
N TYR A 16 4.94 5.53 -1.79
CA TYR A 16 5.12 6.88 -1.28
C TYR A 16 4.08 7.22 -0.22
N LEU A 17 4.49 8.01 0.76
CA LEU A 17 3.57 8.79 1.60
C LEU A 17 3.45 10.19 1.04
N THR A 18 2.23 10.69 0.92
CA THR A 18 1.98 12.04 0.40
C THR A 18 1.06 12.84 1.30
N ALA A 19 1.36 14.12 1.51
CA ALA A 19 0.47 15.09 2.14
C ALA A 19 0.86 16.53 1.76
N ARG A 20 -0.12 17.37 1.40
CA ARG A 20 0.05 18.82 1.19
C ARG A 20 1.29 19.19 0.34
N GLY A 21 1.50 18.47 -0.78
CA GLY A 21 2.64 18.69 -1.69
C GLY A 21 3.94 17.97 -1.30
N SER A 22 4.04 17.44 -0.08
CA SER A 22 5.14 16.54 0.31
C SER A 22 4.91 15.14 -0.28
N ARG A 23 6.00 14.52 -0.75
CA ARG A 23 6.06 13.15 -1.25
C ARG A 23 7.35 12.50 -0.75
N VAL A 24 7.22 11.49 0.10
CA VAL A 24 8.33 10.72 0.67
C VAL A 24 8.25 9.30 0.13
N GLU A 25 9.31 8.83 -0.51
CA GLU A 25 9.42 7.44 -0.96
C GLU A 25 9.76 6.53 0.23
N LEU A 26 9.12 5.36 0.30
CA LEU A 26 9.34 4.35 1.32
C LEU A 26 10.14 3.18 0.76
N ALA A 27 11.06 2.66 1.57
CA ALA A 27 11.58 1.32 1.35
C ALA A 27 10.47 0.32 1.71
N CYS A 28 9.79 -0.19 0.68
CA CYS A 28 8.65 -1.09 0.84
C CYS A 28 8.66 -2.16 -0.24
N ASP A 29 8.64 -3.40 0.20
CA ASP A 29 8.43 -4.53 -0.68
C ASP A 29 6.94 -4.72 -0.90
N VAL A 30 6.56 -4.89 -2.17
CA VAL A 30 5.15 -5.02 -2.56
C VAL A 30 4.95 -6.36 -3.24
N TYR A 31 4.00 -7.13 -2.73
CA TYR A 31 3.68 -8.45 -3.24
C TYR A 31 2.20 -8.56 -3.58
N LEU A 32 1.89 -9.25 -4.67
CA LEU A 32 0.56 -9.84 -4.84
C LEU A 32 0.55 -11.18 -4.11
N HIS A 33 -0.17 -11.23 -2.99
CA HIS A 33 -0.30 -12.44 -2.19
C HIS A 33 -1.53 -13.22 -2.65
N VAL A 34 -1.30 -14.38 -3.25
CA VAL A 34 -2.31 -15.20 -3.92
C VAL A 34 -3.12 -16.01 -2.90
N LYS A 35 -4.45 -16.03 -3.09
CA LYS A 35 -5.37 -16.87 -2.29
C LYS A 35 -4.91 -18.32 -2.23
N GLY A 36 -5.06 -18.95 -1.06
CA GLY A 36 -4.76 -20.36 -0.83
C GLY A 36 -3.32 -20.63 -0.38
N TYR A 37 -2.40 -19.69 -0.60
CA TYR A 37 -1.03 -19.77 -0.12
C TYR A 37 -0.87 -19.07 1.23
N SER A 38 0.03 -19.56 2.09
CA SER A 38 0.36 -18.94 3.38
C SER A 38 -0.85 -18.52 4.24
N ARG A 39 -1.97 -19.26 4.14
CA ARG A 39 -3.28 -19.02 4.78
C ARG A 39 -4.04 -17.77 4.28
N ALA A 40 -3.66 -17.19 3.15
CA ALA A 40 -4.37 -16.09 2.51
C ALA A 40 -5.78 -16.55 2.07
N ARG A 41 -6.81 -15.95 2.69
CA ARG A 41 -8.21 -16.26 2.38
C ARG A 41 -8.68 -15.62 1.07
N VAL A 42 -8.03 -14.53 0.67
CA VAL A 42 -8.27 -13.77 -0.55
C VAL A 42 -6.94 -13.38 -1.18
N THR A 43 -6.94 -13.14 -2.49
CA THR A 43 -5.79 -12.52 -3.15
C THR A 43 -5.77 -11.04 -2.76
N HIS A 44 -4.65 -10.57 -2.22
CA HIS A 44 -4.51 -9.20 -1.75
C HIS A 44 -3.14 -8.64 -2.08
N LEU A 45 -3.04 -7.30 -2.05
CA LEU A 45 -1.77 -6.61 -2.11
C LEU A 45 -1.16 -6.58 -0.71
N ASP A 46 0.07 -7.02 -0.59
CA ASP A 46 0.84 -7.05 0.65
C ASP A 46 1.94 -5.99 0.54
N LEU A 47 1.99 -5.08 1.52
CA LEU A 47 2.90 -3.95 1.59
C LEU A 47 3.76 -4.14 2.84
N GLU A 48 4.98 -4.62 2.67
CA GLU A 48 5.88 -4.90 3.78
C GLU A 48 6.89 -3.75 3.93
N SER A 49 6.77 -2.99 5.02
CA SER A 49 7.68 -1.89 5.36
C SER A 49 7.58 -1.55 6.85
N GLU A 50 8.71 -1.27 7.49
CA GLU A 50 8.72 -0.79 8.88
C GLU A 50 7.99 0.55 9.02
N ASP A 51 8.11 1.43 8.03
CA ASP A 51 7.43 2.73 8.00
C ASP A 51 5.91 2.59 7.90
N ILE A 52 5.42 1.57 7.19
CA ILE A 52 3.98 1.28 7.11
C ILE A 52 3.47 0.73 8.45
N ASN A 53 4.26 -0.05 9.18
CA ASN A 53 3.90 -0.54 10.50
C ASN A 53 3.74 0.60 11.52
N ALA A 54 4.45 1.72 11.35
CA ALA A 54 4.24 2.91 12.17
C ALA A 54 2.86 3.56 11.92
N LEU A 55 2.32 3.45 10.70
CA LEU A 55 0.98 3.91 10.35
C LEU A 55 -0.12 2.91 10.77
N PHE A 56 0.15 1.62 10.61
CA PHE A 56 -0.75 0.53 10.95
C PHE A 56 -0.02 -0.50 11.81
N PRO A 57 -0.07 -0.33 13.15
CA PRO A 57 0.59 -1.26 14.06
C PRO A 57 0.13 -2.71 13.84
N PRO A 58 0.98 -3.72 14.08
CA PRO A 58 0.59 -5.12 13.99
C PRO A 58 -0.69 -5.42 14.77
N GLY A 59 -1.64 -6.10 14.12
CA GLY A 59 -2.96 -6.39 14.68
C GLY A 59 -4.01 -5.29 14.50
N ALA A 60 -3.63 -4.12 13.99
CA ALA A 60 -4.57 -3.09 13.57
C ALA A 60 -5.05 -3.35 12.13
N SER A 61 -6.30 -3.00 11.85
CA SER A 61 -6.88 -3.06 10.50
C SER A 61 -7.71 -1.82 10.24
N LYS A 62 -7.64 -1.29 9.02
CA LYS A 62 -8.46 -0.14 8.61
C LYS A 62 -8.93 -0.32 7.17
N TYR A 63 -10.21 -0.03 6.94
CA TYR A 63 -10.77 0.08 5.60
C TYR A 63 -10.51 1.48 5.07
N LEU A 64 -9.88 1.55 3.89
CA LEU A 64 -9.50 2.81 3.26
C LEU A 64 -10.08 2.88 1.84
N PRO A 65 -10.59 4.04 1.40
CA PRO A 65 -10.88 4.28 0.00
C PRO A 65 -9.62 4.13 -0.84
N VAL A 66 -9.75 3.47 -1.99
CA VAL A 66 -8.70 3.35 -3.00
C VAL A 66 -9.15 3.96 -4.32
N VAL A 67 -8.24 4.68 -4.96
CA VAL A 67 -8.44 5.27 -6.29
C VAL A 67 -7.28 4.86 -7.17
N VAL A 68 -7.58 4.34 -8.36
CA VAL A 68 -6.58 4.12 -9.41
C VAL A 68 -6.53 5.36 -10.27
N GLU A 69 -5.35 5.95 -10.41
CA GLU A 69 -5.12 7.14 -11.23
C GLU A 69 -3.76 7.03 -11.94
N GLY A 70 -3.80 7.08 -13.27
CA GLY A 70 -2.61 6.85 -14.10
C GLY A 70 -1.99 5.48 -13.80
N ASN A 71 -0.72 5.49 -13.38
CA ASN A 71 0.05 4.28 -13.07
C ASN A 71 0.04 3.93 -11.58
N SER A 72 -0.82 4.54 -10.77
CA SER A 72 -0.75 4.45 -9.32
C SER A 72 -2.08 4.12 -8.66
N LEU A 73 -2.00 3.40 -7.55
CA LEU A 73 -3.09 3.19 -6.60
C LEU A 73 -2.90 4.16 -5.44
N LYS A 74 -3.95 4.90 -5.09
CA LYS A 74 -3.93 5.89 -3.99
C LYS A 74 -4.89 5.45 -2.89
N LEU A 75 -4.34 5.06 -1.74
CA LEU A 75 -5.11 4.75 -0.54
C LEU A 75 -5.27 6.01 0.31
N LYS A 76 -6.50 6.43 0.58
CA LYS A 76 -6.80 7.68 1.30
C LYS A 76 -6.93 7.41 2.80
N LEU A 77 -6.10 8.04 3.64
CA LEU A 77 -6.08 7.78 5.09
C LEU A 77 -7.27 8.38 5.87
N GLY A 78 -8.09 9.22 5.22
CA GLY A 78 -9.25 9.90 5.83
C GLY A 78 -8.89 11.14 6.68
N GLY A 79 -7.61 11.45 6.83
CA GLY A 79 -7.08 12.58 7.58
C GLY A 79 -5.57 12.74 7.34
N VAL A 80 -4.96 13.75 7.94
CA VAL A 80 -3.49 13.88 7.95
C VAL A 80 -2.97 13.20 9.21
N VAL A 81 -2.10 12.21 9.03
CA VAL A 81 -1.40 11.48 10.09
C VAL A 81 0.06 11.91 10.06
N TYR A 82 0.66 12.17 11.21
CA TYR A 82 2.10 12.47 11.27
C TYR A 82 2.88 11.18 11.56
N VAL A 83 3.76 10.79 10.64
CA VAL A 83 4.65 9.63 10.82
C VAL A 83 5.93 10.13 11.47
N ARG A 84 6.17 9.73 12.73
CA ARG A 84 7.25 10.28 13.55
C ARG A 84 8.62 9.89 13.02
N GLU A 85 8.73 8.64 12.58
CA GLU A 85 9.93 7.99 12.06
C GLU A 85 10.43 8.71 10.81
N LEU A 86 9.50 9.09 9.93
CA LEU A 86 9.78 9.81 8.69
C LEU A 86 9.74 11.34 8.83
N ARG A 87 9.39 11.84 10.03
CA ARG A 87 9.20 13.27 10.34
C ARG A 87 8.30 14.00 9.33
N ALA A 88 7.34 13.30 8.74
CA ALA A 88 6.53 13.79 7.63
C ALA A 88 5.03 13.55 7.85
N PRO A 89 4.16 14.47 7.39
CA PRO A 89 2.74 14.21 7.33
C PRO A 89 2.39 13.26 6.17
N ALA A 90 1.41 12.40 6.38
CA ALA A 90 0.84 11.48 5.41
C ALA A 90 -0.69 11.63 5.38
N ARG A 91 -1.25 11.80 4.19
CA ARG A 91 -2.70 11.80 3.92
C ARG A 91 -3.08 10.63 3.02
N GLU A 92 -2.15 10.20 2.17
CA GLU A 92 -2.35 9.14 1.22
C GLU A 92 -1.11 8.26 1.15
N ILE A 93 -1.35 6.97 0.95
CA ILE A 93 -0.32 6.00 0.55
C ILE A 93 -0.49 5.80 -0.95
N VAL A 94 0.58 5.99 -1.69
CA VAL A 94 0.58 5.86 -3.16
C VAL A 94 1.47 4.69 -3.54
N VAL A 95 0.89 3.69 -4.18
CA VAL A 95 1.61 2.55 -4.77
C VAL A 95 1.68 2.77 -6.27
N GLU A 96 2.85 3.16 -6.76
CA GLU A 96 3.11 3.33 -8.19
C GLU A 96 3.49 1.99 -8.80
N CYS A 97 2.58 1.42 -9.58
CA CYS A 97 2.75 0.13 -10.24
C CYS A 97 1.91 0.11 -11.53
N PRO A 98 2.52 0.38 -12.71
CA PRO A 98 1.79 0.43 -13.97
C PRO A 98 1.04 -0.86 -14.30
N LEU A 99 1.63 -2.02 -13.97
CA LEU A 99 1.00 -3.32 -14.21
C LEU A 99 -0.29 -3.47 -13.41
N LEU A 100 -0.25 -3.18 -12.11
CA LEU A 100 -1.40 -3.31 -11.22
C LEU A 100 -2.47 -2.27 -11.56
N ALA A 101 -2.08 -1.02 -11.81
CA ALA A 101 -3.01 0.03 -12.20
C ALA A 101 -3.76 -0.31 -13.49
N ARG A 102 -3.05 -0.81 -14.51
CA ARG A 102 -3.67 -1.28 -15.76
C ARG A 102 -4.62 -2.46 -15.54
N ALA A 103 -4.24 -3.42 -14.70
CA ALA A 103 -5.07 -4.59 -14.40
C ALA A 103 -6.37 -4.22 -13.68
N LEU A 104 -6.35 -3.21 -12.82
CA LEU A 104 -7.52 -2.73 -12.08
C LEU A 104 -8.38 -1.74 -12.88
N GLY A 105 -7.82 -1.07 -13.89
CA GLY A 105 -8.53 -0.11 -14.72
C GLY A 105 -9.01 1.11 -13.93
N SER A 106 -10.16 1.68 -14.32
CA SER A 106 -10.76 2.84 -13.65
C SER A 106 -11.49 2.43 -12.37
N LEU A 107 -10.73 2.04 -11.35
CA LEU A 107 -11.28 1.64 -10.05
C LEU A 107 -11.31 2.83 -9.09
N ARG A 108 -12.49 3.07 -8.50
CA ARG A 108 -12.68 4.02 -7.40
C ARG A 108 -13.59 3.37 -6.37
N SER A 109 -13.05 3.03 -5.21
CA SER A 109 -13.86 2.50 -4.12
C SER A 109 -14.42 3.65 -3.26
N VAL A 110 -15.65 3.45 -2.80
CA VAL A 110 -16.27 4.24 -1.74
C VAL A 110 -16.12 3.45 -0.44
N ALA A 111 -15.72 4.14 0.64
CA ALA A 111 -15.67 3.58 1.98
C ALA A 111 -16.94 3.91 2.75
#